data_AF-A0A971K988-F1
#
_entry.id   AF-A0A971K988-F1
#
_cell.length_a   1.000
_cell.length_b   1.000
_cell.length_c   1.000
_cell.angle_alpha   90.00
_cell.angle_beta   90.00
_cell.angle_gamma   90.00
#
_symmetry.space_group_name_H-M   'P 1'
#
loop_
_entity.id
_entity.type
_entity.pdbx_description
1 polymer ?
#
loop_
_entity_poly.entity_id
_entity_poly.type
_entity_poly.pdbx_seq_one_letter_code
_entity_poly.pdbx_strand_id
1 'polypeptide(L)'
;MKKIMLLIVLALSMSLFAACVITPDPVDEEIPKENDTQSERLTDSGVYQGQADSNFIEIAISGVPEENAAKVFMLSADLKESFEELGLEGGETIRFEYFVDDNEQSVIEEIEILNP
;
A
#
# COMPACT_ATOMS: atom_id res chain seq x y z
N MET A 1 17.76 12.50 40.04
CA MET A 1 17.49 13.39 38.88
C MET A 1 17.17 12.58 37.61
N LYS A 2 16.27 11.59 37.72
CA LYS A 2 15.87 10.69 36.61
C LYS A 2 14.36 10.41 36.59
N LYS A 3 13.62 11.00 37.54
CA LYS A 3 12.14 10.92 37.65
C LYS A 3 11.44 12.25 37.35
N ILE A 4 12.20 13.34 37.20
CA ILE A 4 11.67 14.67 36.87
C ILE A 4 11.56 14.86 35.34
N MET A 5 12.36 14.12 34.56
CA MET A 5 12.28 14.13 33.09
C MET A 5 11.03 13.39 32.55
N LEU A 6 10.37 12.57 33.37
CA LEU A 6 9.16 11.84 32.98
C LEU A 6 7.89 12.71 33.01
N LEU A 7 7.91 13.86 33.68
CA LEU A 7 6.74 14.74 33.82
C LEU A 7 6.63 15.83 32.76
N ILE A 8 7.70 16.08 31.99
CA ILE A 8 7.71 17.12 30.94
C ILE A 8 7.24 16.56 29.58
N VAL A 9 7.34 15.25 29.37
CA VAL A 9 6.90 14.59 28.12
C VAL A 9 5.38 14.35 28.08
N LEU A 10 4.70 14.36 29.23
CA LEU A 10 3.24 14.15 29.30
C LEU A 10 2.41 15.43 29.05
N ALA A 11 3.04 16.58 28.84
CA ALA A 11 2.36 17.88 28.69
C ALA A 11 2.35 18.43 27.25
N LEU A 12 2.72 17.61 26.25
CA LEU A 12 2.75 18.00 24.82
C LEU A 12 1.68 17.28 23.98
N SER A 13 0.63 16.77 24.61
CA SER A 13 -0.55 16.21 23.95
C SER A 13 -1.79 17.05 24.26
N MET A 14 -1.91 18.26 23.70
CA MET A 14 -3.19 18.96 23.56
C MET A 14 -3.02 20.25 22.74
N SER A 15 -3.22 20.15 21.43
CA SER A 15 -3.61 21.28 20.58
C SER A 15 -4.44 20.69 19.44
N LEU A 16 -5.67 20.28 19.75
CA LEU A 16 -6.91 21.03 19.48
C LEU A 16 -7.09 21.36 17.99
N PHE A 17 -7.88 20.50 17.36
CA PHE A 17 -8.58 20.69 16.10
C PHE A 17 -9.33 22.03 16.11
N ALA A 18 -8.95 22.93 15.21
CA ALA A 18 -9.79 24.07 14.85
C ALA A 18 -10.68 23.66 13.66
N ALA A 19 -11.97 23.89 13.85
CA ALA A 19 -13.08 23.44 13.04
C ALA A 19 -13.14 24.07 11.65
N CYS A 20 -13.83 23.36 10.77
CA CYS A 20 -14.17 23.66 9.38
C CYS A 20 -14.75 25.07 9.17
N VAL A 21 -14.36 25.71 8.07
CA VAL A 21 -15.20 26.71 7.38
C VAL A 21 -15.65 26.09 6.06
N ILE A 22 -16.96 25.88 5.98
CA ILE A 22 -17.71 25.45 4.79
C ILE A 22 -18.05 26.71 3.98
N THR A 23 -17.75 26.70 2.69
CA THR A 23 -18.53 27.45 1.69
C THR A 23 -18.92 26.47 0.59
N PRO A 24 -20.21 26.36 0.24
CA PRO A 24 -20.68 25.44 -0.78
C PRO A 24 -20.55 26.08 -2.16
N ASP A 25 -20.12 25.29 -3.16
CA ASP A 25 -20.59 25.47 -4.52
C ASP A 25 -20.83 24.10 -5.18
N PRO A 26 -21.87 23.95 -6.02
CA PRO A 26 -22.52 22.69 -6.30
C PRO A 26 -22.23 22.17 -7.71
N VAL A 27 -21.86 20.89 -7.84
CA VAL A 27 -22.28 20.02 -8.95
C VAL A 27 -22.33 18.58 -8.41
N ASP A 28 -23.54 18.16 -8.04
CA ASP A 28 -23.85 16.78 -7.69
C ASP A 28 -23.86 15.92 -8.96
N GLU A 29 -22.76 15.21 -9.22
CA GLU A 29 -22.83 13.92 -9.90
C GLU A 29 -22.62 12.84 -8.83
N GLU A 30 -23.72 12.46 -8.17
CA GLU A 30 -23.74 11.28 -7.31
C GLU A 30 -23.64 10.02 -8.18
N ILE A 31 -22.41 9.54 -8.39
CA ILE A 31 -22.20 8.12 -8.72
C ILE A 31 -22.47 7.32 -7.43
N PRO A 32 -23.34 6.29 -7.44
CA PRO A 32 -23.65 5.54 -6.24
C PRO A 32 -22.37 4.88 -5.71
N LYS A 33 -21.93 5.30 -4.52
CA LYS A 33 -20.91 4.55 -3.78
C LYS A 33 -21.58 3.32 -3.19
N GLU A 34 -21.40 2.18 -3.84
CA GLU A 34 -21.57 0.89 -3.19
C GLU A 34 -20.70 0.86 -1.94
N ASN A 35 -21.37 0.71 -0.80
CA ASN A 35 -20.76 0.49 0.49
C ASN A 35 -20.34 -0.98 0.58
N ASP A 36 -19.34 -1.35 -0.21
CA ASP A 36 -18.49 -2.49 0.13
C ASP A 36 -17.38 -1.98 1.04
N THR A 37 -17.01 -2.78 2.03
CA THR A 37 -15.90 -2.49 2.94
C THR A 37 -14.62 -2.62 2.13
N GLN A 38 -14.33 -1.62 1.30
CA GLN A 38 -13.21 -1.63 0.36
C GLN A 38 -11.97 -1.26 1.16
N SER A 39 -11.12 -2.26 1.44
CA SER A 39 -9.77 -2.02 1.98
C SER A 39 -9.08 -0.93 1.17
N GLU A 40 -8.36 -0.04 1.85
CA GLU A 40 -7.63 1.04 1.18
C GLU A 40 -6.65 0.44 0.17
N ARG A 41 -6.85 0.74 -1.12
CA ARG A 41 -5.90 0.37 -2.17
C ARG A 41 -4.70 1.33 -2.13
N LEU A 42 -3.52 0.74 -2.10
CA LEU A 42 -2.23 1.38 -2.07
C LEU A 42 -1.51 1.12 -3.40
N THR A 43 -0.71 2.09 -3.84
CA THR A 43 0.12 1.96 -5.04
C THR A 43 1.59 2.09 -4.65
N ASP A 44 2.43 1.21 -5.18
CA ASP A 44 3.87 1.28 -5.00
C ASP A 44 4.61 0.84 -6.28
N SER A 45 5.93 0.91 -6.27
CA SER A 45 6.78 0.50 -7.38
C SER A 45 8.05 -0.17 -6.86
N GLY A 46 8.61 -1.07 -7.64
CA GLY A 46 9.79 -1.82 -7.23
C GLY A 46 10.35 -2.69 -8.32
N VAL A 47 11.41 -3.41 -7.97
CA VAL A 47 12.03 -4.40 -8.84
C VAL A 47 11.51 -5.78 -8.44
N TYR A 48 10.88 -6.47 -9.38
CA TYR A 48 10.44 -7.85 -9.19
C TYR A 48 11.65 -8.77 -9.04
N GLN A 49 11.67 -9.59 -7.99
CA GLN A 49 12.79 -10.48 -7.68
C GLN A 49 12.51 -11.94 -8.05
N GLY A 50 11.24 -12.35 -8.02
CA GLY A 50 10.82 -13.71 -8.34
C GLY A 50 9.56 -14.16 -7.58
N GLN A 51 9.11 -15.38 -7.87
CA GLN A 51 8.08 -16.07 -7.09
C GLN A 51 8.71 -16.77 -5.88
N ALA A 52 8.14 -16.58 -4.69
CA ALA A 52 8.42 -17.41 -3.52
C ALA A 52 7.66 -18.75 -3.61
N ASP A 53 6.39 -18.69 -4.05
CA ASP A 53 5.58 -19.81 -4.52
C ASP A 53 4.46 -19.30 -5.46
N SER A 54 3.55 -20.18 -5.89
CA SER A 54 2.49 -19.84 -6.85
C SER A 54 1.45 -18.82 -6.37
N ASN A 55 1.52 -18.37 -5.12
CA ASN A 55 0.66 -17.33 -4.56
C ASN A 55 1.46 -16.10 -4.14
N PHE A 56 2.78 -16.15 -4.11
CA PHE A 56 3.59 -15.11 -3.48
C PHE A 56 4.76 -14.69 -4.37
N ILE A 57 4.93 -13.37 -4.50
CA ILE A 57 6.05 -12.75 -5.20
C ILE A 57 6.88 -11.88 -4.26
N GLU A 58 8.16 -11.76 -4.57
CA GLU A 58 9.08 -10.87 -3.86
C GLU A 58 9.37 -9.63 -4.73
N ILE A 59 9.25 -8.45 -4.13
CA ILE A 59 9.51 -7.16 -4.77
C ILE A 59 10.48 -6.37 -3.89
N ALA A 60 11.54 -5.82 -4.47
CA ALA A 60 12.35 -4.79 -3.83
C ALA A 60 11.71 -3.41 -4.05
N ILE A 61 11.08 -2.88 -3.01
CA ILE A 61 10.34 -1.61 -3.02
C ILE A 61 11.27 -0.43 -3.26
N SER A 62 10.83 0.50 -4.12
CA SER A 62 11.57 1.72 -4.44
C SER A 62 11.44 2.76 -3.32
N GLY A 63 12.44 3.64 -3.18
CA GLY A 63 12.37 4.76 -2.24
C GLY A 63 12.56 4.41 -0.75
N VAL A 64 12.85 3.16 -0.44
CA VAL A 64 13.24 2.70 0.91
C VAL A 64 14.71 2.25 0.94
N PRO A 65 15.37 2.23 2.11
CA PRO A 65 16.72 1.67 2.24
C PRO A 65 16.79 0.21 1.80
N GLU A 66 17.90 -0.18 1.16
CA GLU A 66 18.09 -1.51 0.55
C GLU A 66 17.89 -2.65 1.55
N GLU A 67 18.31 -2.46 2.80
CA GLU A 67 18.15 -3.44 3.88
C GLU A 67 16.68 -3.74 4.25
N ASN A 68 15.74 -2.89 3.84
CA ASN A 68 14.30 -3.03 4.09
C ASN A 68 13.48 -3.09 2.79
N ALA A 69 14.14 -3.15 1.63
CA ALA A 69 13.46 -3.03 0.34
C ALA A 69 12.70 -4.31 -0.05
N ALA A 70 13.25 -5.48 0.26
CA ALA A 70 12.65 -6.76 -0.11
C ALA A 70 11.40 -7.07 0.73
N LYS A 71 10.26 -7.22 0.06
CA LYS A 71 8.99 -7.59 0.69
C LYS A 71 8.25 -8.62 -0.16
N VAL A 72 7.60 -9.57 0.53
CA VAL A 72 6.77 -10.59 -0.10
C VAL A 72 5.31 -10.15 -0.11
N PHE A 73 4.66 -10.33 -1.26
CA PHE A 73 3.27 -9.99 -1.50
C PHE A 73 2.50 -11.21 -2.00
N MET A 74 1.25 -11.33 -1.59
CA MET A 74 0.33 -12.34 -2.11
C MET A 74 -0.28 -11.84 -3.42
N LEU A 75 -0.44 -12.69 -4.42
CA LEU A 75 -1.23 -12.40 -5.60
C LEU A 75 -2.72 -12.57 -5.29
N SER A 76 -3.56 -11.65 -5.75
CA SER A 76 -5.01 -11.87 -5.73
C SER A 76 -5.39 -13.09 -6.57
N ALA A 77 -6.58 -13.65 -6.33
CA ALA A 77 -7.06 -14.79 -7.10
C ALA A 77 -7.11 -14.49 -8.60
N ASP A 78 -7.62 -13.32 -8.97
CA ASP A 78 -7.77 -12.89 -10.36
C ASP A 78 -6.41 -12.64 -11.03
N LEU A 79 -5.47 -11.99 -10.33
CA LEU A 79 -4.13 -11.74 -10.86
C LEU A 79 -3.38 -13.05 -11.04
N LYS A 80 -3.52 -14.00 -10.11
CA LYS A 80 -2.85 -15.30 -10.18
C LYS A 80 -3.23 -16.12 -11.42
N GLU A 81 -4.47 -15.99 -11.91
CA GLU A 81 -4.90 -16.68 -13.14
C GLU A 81 -4.18 -16.17 -14.39
N SER A 82 -3.74 -14.90 -14.39
CA SER A 82 -3.10 -14.24 -15.54
C SER A 82 -1.61 -13.91 -15.30
N PHE A 83 -1.07 -14.19 -14.12
CA PHE A 83 0.27 -13.75 -13.72
C PHE A 83 1.37 -14.25 -14.66
N GLU A 84 1.32 -15.52 -15.06
CA GLU A 84 2.29 -16.12 -15.99
C GLU A 84 2.25 -15.47 -17.38
N GLU A 85 1.12 -14.90 -17.80
CA GLU A 85 0.97 -14.22 -19.09
C GLU A 85 1.70 -12.88 -19.13
N LEU A 86 2.01 -12.30 -17.95
CA LEU A 86 2.80 -11.07 -17.85
C LEU A 86 4.26 -11.31 -18.29
N GLY A 87 4.74 -12.55 -18.27
CA GLY A 87 6.10 -12.89 -18.69
C GLY A 87 7.20 -12.24 -17.84
N LEU A 88 6.89 -11.92 -16.58
CA LEU A 88 7.79 -11.18 -15.69
C LEU A 88 9.09 -11.94 -15.43
N GLU A 89 10.22 -11.28 -15.69
CA GLU A 89 11.56 -11.76 -15.36
C GLU A 89 12.15 -10.99 -14.17
N GLY A 90 12.95 -11.68 -13.36
CA GLY A 90 13.63 -11.05 -12.22
C GLY A 90 14.52 -9.89 -12.67
N GLY A 91 14.37 -8.73 -12.02
CA GLY A 91 15.05 -7.48 -12.36
C GLY A 91 14.18 -6.44 -13.06
N GLU A 92 12.97 -6.81 -13.49
CA GLU A 92 12.04 -5.87 -14.12
C GLU A 92 11.45 -4.87 -13.11
N THR A 93 11.33 -3.62 -13.54
CA THR A 93 10.69 -2.58 -12.73
C THR A 93 9.20 -2.58 -12.98
N ILE A 94 8.43 -2.72 -11.91
CA ILE A 94 6.97 -2.76 -11.95
C ILE A 94 6.37 -1.66 -11.08
N ARG A 95 5.18 -1.21 -11.47
CA ARG A 95 4.21 -0.54 -10.60
C ARG A 95 3.14 -1.55 -10.24
N PHE A 96 2.64 -1.49 -9.02
CA PHE A 96 1.61 -2.42 -8.58
C PHE A 96 0.63 -1.77 -7.61
N GLU A 97 -0.60 -2.25 -7.61
CA GLU A 97 -1.65 -1.89 -6.65
C GLU A 97 -1.88 -3.06 -5.69
N TYR A 98 -2.02 -2.75 -4.40
CA TYR A 98 -2.25 -3.76 -3.38
C TYR A 98 -3.10 -3.21 -2.23
N PHE A 99 -3.67 -4.10 -1.43
CA PHE A 99 -4.29 -3.77 -0.16
C PHE A 99 -3.73 -4.66 0.96
N VAL A 100 -4.04 -4.32 2.21
CA VAL A 100 -3.76 -5.18 3.37
C VAL A 100 -5.07 -5.82 3.81
N ASP A 101 -5.13 -7.15 3.82
CA ASP A 101 -6.32 -7.89 4.21
C ASP A 101 -6.50 -7.98 5.74
N ASP A 102 -7.58 -8.61 6.19
CA ASP A 102 -7.88 -8.82 7.62
C ASP A 102 -6.84 -9.68 8.35
N ASN A 103 -5.96 -10.37 7.61
CA ASN A 103 -4.86 -11.19 8.14
C ASN A 103 -3.51 -10.44 8.11
N GLU A 104 -3.52 -9.13 7.87
CA GLU A 104 -2.33 -8.29 7.69
C GLU A 104 -1.45 -8.69 6.48
N GLN A 105 -1.99 -9.46 5.52
CA GLN A 105 -1.30 -9.84 4.31
C GLN A 105 -1.42 -8.74 3.26
N SER A 106 -0.29 -8.34 2.65
CA SER A 106 -0.30 -7.46 1.49
C SER A 106 -0.66 -8.27 0.24
N VAL A 107 -1.78 -7.92 -0.41
CA VAL A 107 -2.37 -8.62 -1.56
C VAL A 107 -2.36 -7.71 -2.78
N ILE A 108 -1.65 -8.11 -3.83
CA ILE A 108 -1.56 -7.37 -5.08
C ILE A 108 -2.75 -7.71 -5.96
N GLU A 109 -3.41 -6.67 -6.48
CA GLU A 109 -4.51 -6.80 -7.42
C GLU A 109 -4.08 -6.53 -8.86
N GLU A 110 -3.15 -5.59 -9.06
CA GLU A 110 -2.70 -5.18 -10.39
C GLU A 110 -1.19 -5.01 -10.45
N ILE A 111 -0.60 -5.39 -11.59
CA ILE A 111 0.82 -5.19 -11.91
C ILE A 111 0.94 -4.58 -13.30
N GLU A 112 1.82 -3.59 -13.43
CA GLU A 112 2.19 -2.96 -14.69
C GLU A 112 3.72 -2.94 -14.82
N ILE A 113 4.23 -3.45 -15.94
CA ILE A 113 5.65 -3.41 -16.29
C ILE A 113 5.98 -2.01 -16.81
N LEU A 114 6.93 -1.32 -16.16
CA LEU A 114 7.24 0.08 -16.50
C LEU A 114 8.25 0.23 -17.63
N ASN A 115 9.08 -0.79 -17.88
CA ASN A 115 10.10 -0.78 -18.94
C ASN A 115 10.18 -2.17 -19.61
N PRO A 116 9.24 -2.50 -20.51
CA PRO A 116 9.20 -3.77 -21.22
C PRO A 116 10.28 -3.89 -22.31
#